data_AF-A0A256FXP2-F1
#
_entry.id   AF-A0A256FXP2-F1
#
_cell.length_a   1.000
_cell.length_b   1.000
_cell.length_c   1.000
_cell.angle_alpha   90.00
_cell.angle_beta   90.00
_cell.angle_gamma   90.00
#
_symmetry.space_group_name_H-M   'P 1'
#
loop_
_entity.id
_entity.type
_entity.pdbx_description
1 polymer ?
#
loop_
_entity_poly.entity_id
_entity_poly.type
_entity_poly.pdbx_seq_one_letter_code
_entity_poly.pdbx_strand_id
1 'polypeptide(L)' 'MLRGGASLGEIGEVLGHRHVETTAIYAKVDLTALRTLAMVWPGEVQ' A
#
# COMPACT_ATOMS: atom_id res chain seq x y z
N MET A 1 -4.37 -0.47 -12.37
CA MET A 1 -3.24 0.47 -12.23
C MET A 1 -2.30 0.04 -11.11
N LEU A 2 -2.68 0.11 -9.83
CA LEU A 2 -1.80 -0.27 -8.71
C LEU A 2 -1.26 -1.72 -8.80
N ARG A 3 -2.16 -2.70 -9.00
CA ARG A 3 -1.77 -4.11 -9.25
C ARG A 3 -0.98 -4.34 -10.55
N GLY A 4 -1.00 -3.37 -11.46
CA GLY A 4 -0.23 -3.39 -12.71
C GLY A 4 1.12 -2.69 -12.59
N GLY A 5 1.54 -2.30 -11.39
CA GLY A 5 2.84 -1.69 -11.13
C GLY A 5 2.88 -0.15 -11.10
N ALA A 6 1.75 0.53 -11.34
CA ALA A 6 1.71 1.99 -11.22
C ALA A 6 1.80 2.44 -9.76
N SER A 7 2.51 3.53 -9.51
CA SER A 7 2.59 4.17 -8.20
C SER A 7 1.28 4.91 -7.84
N LEU A 8 1.07 5.20 -6.55
CA LEU A 8 -0.08 6.00 -6.11
C LEU A 8 -0.03 7.46 -6.62
N GLY A 9 1.17 8.00 -6.88
CA GLY A 9 1.35 9.32 -7.45
C GLY A 9 0.81 9.40 -8.88
N GLU A 10 1.24 8.48 -9.76
CA GLU A 10 0.77 8.39 -11.15
C GLU A 10 -0.75 8.16 -11.22
N ILE A 11 -1.29 7.33 -10.31
CA ILE A 11 -2.74 7.14 -10.20
C ILE A 11 -3.43 8.43 -9.75
N GLY A 12 -2.83 9.16 -8.81
CA GLY A 12 -3.33 10.46 -8.35
C GLY A 12 -3.38 11.50 -9.46
N GLU A 13 -2.36 11.56 -10.31
CA GLU A 13 -2.33 12.46 -11.47
C GLU A 13 -3.47 12.16 -12.46
N VAL A 14 -3.71 10.88 -12.77
CA VAL A 14 -4.82 10.47 -13.65
C VAL A 14 -6.18 10.79 -13.04
N LEU A 15 -6.31 10.69 -11.71
CA LEU A 15 -7.54 11.00 -10.97
C LEU A 15 -7.72 12.50 -10.66
N GLY A 16 -6.72 13.35 -10.97
CA GLY A 16 -6.76 14.78 -10.65
C GLY A 16 -6.55 15.10 -9.17
N HIS A 17 -5.98 14.19 -8.40
CA HIS A 17 -5.64 14.40 -7.00
C HIS A 17 -4.31 15.11 -6.85
N ARG A 18 -4.28 16.12 -5.99
CA ARG A 18 -3.03 16.81 -5.62
C ARG A 18 -2.22 16.09 -4.56
N HIS A 19 -2.86 15.30 -3.69
CA HIS A 19 -2.21 14.65 -2.56
C HIS A 19 -2.31 13.13 -2.70
N VAL A 20 -1.22 12.43 -2.43
CA VAL A 20 -1.20 10.96 -2.49
C VAL A 20 -2.15 10.34 -1.47
N GLU A 21 -2.35 10.98 -0.30
CA GLU A 21 -3.27 10.47 0.73
C GLU A 21 -4.71 10.36 0.24
N THR A 22 -5.18 11.30 -0.60
CA THR A 22 -6.54 11.25 -1.15
C THR A 22 -6.70 10.14 -2.18
N THR A 23 -5.61 9.67 -2.79
CA THR A 23 -5.60 8.49 -3.66
C THR A 23 -5.50 7.19 -2.87
N ALA A 24 -4.78 7.20 -1.73
CA ALA A 24 -4.54 6.02 -0.91
C ALA A 24 -5.83 5.38 -0.38
N ILE A 25 -6.93 6.14 -0.23
CA ILE A 25 -8.25 5.61 0.18
C ILE A 25 -8.82 4.58 -0.81
N TYR A 26 -8.40 4.63 -2.08
CA TYR A 26 -8.80 3.68 -3.12
C TYR A 26 -7.85 2.47 -3.22
N ALA A 27 -6.70 2.54 -2.56
CA ALA A 27 -5.72 1.46 -2.58
C ALA A 27 -6.20 0.30 -1.69
N LYS A 28 -6.15 -0.92 -2.25
CA LYS A 28 -6.30 -2.13 -1.45
C LYS A 28 -4.92 -2.59 -1.00
N VAL A 29 -4.81 -2.89 0.30
CA VAL A 29 -3.59 -3.44 0.90
C VAL A 29 -3.36 -4.87 0.43
N ASP A 30 -2.12 -5.15 0.02
CA ASP A 30 -1.64 -6.51 -0.21
C ASP A 30 -1.09 -7.09 1.09
N LEU A 31 -1.96 -7.81 1.82
CA LEU A 31 -1.60 -8.43 3.09
C LEU A 31 -0.55 -9.55 2.93
N THR A 32 -0.49 -10.20 1.76
CA THR A 32 0.48 -11.26 1.48
C THR A 32 1.89 -10.67 1.38
N ALA A 33 2.04 -9.59 0.62
CA ALA A 33 3.29 -8.86 0.52
C ALA A 33 3.69 -8.22 1.87
N LEU A 34 2.74 -7.66 2.63
CA LEU A 34 3.04 -7.11 3.95
C LEU A 34 3.54 -8.17 4.94
N ARG A 35 3.07 -9.42 4.82
CA ARG A 35 3.50 -10.51 5.71
C ARG A 35 4.99 -10.82 5.58
N THR A 36 5.62 -10.56 4.43
CA THR A 36 7.07 -10.75 4.28
C THR A 36 7.89 -9.67 5.00
N LEU A 37 7.28 -8.52 5.28
CA LEU A 37 7.90 -7.43 6.03
C LEU A 37 7.66 -7.54 7.54
N ALA A 38 6.70 -8.37 7.96
CA ALA A 38 6.37 -8.55 9.36
C ALA A 38 7.50 -9.27 10.10
N MET A 39 7.96 -8.70 11.22
CA MET A 39 8.82 -9.40 12.17
C MET A 39 7.98 -10.30 13.09
N VAL A 40 8.62 -11.33 13.65
CA VAL A 40 8.02 -12.16 14.70
C VAL A 40 7.61 -11.26 15.86
N TRP A 41 6.41 -11.48 16.40
CA TRP A 41 5.93 -10.73 17.54
C TRP A 41 6.83 -11.00 18.76
N PRO A 42 7.29 -9.98 19.49
CA PRO A 42 8.27 -10.15 20.58
C PRO A 42 7.76 -10.92 21.81
N GLY A 43 6.52 -11.42 21.79
CA GLY A 43 5.90 -12.15 22.91
C GLY A 43 5.84 -13.68 22.76
N GLU A 44 6.37 -14.27 21.69
CA GLU A 44 6.30 -15.73 21.46
C GLU A 44 7.62 -16.48 21.72
N VAL A 45 8.56 -15.86 22.43
CA VAL A 45 9.72 -16.57 23.00
C VAL A 45 9.33 -17.13 24.38
N GLN A 46 8.84 -18.37 24.40
CA GLN A 46 8.72 -19.16 25.63
C GLN A 46 9.86 -20.16 25.74
#